data_AF-A0A0D6QXQ8-F1
#
_entry.id   AF-A0A0D6QXQ8-F1
#
_cell.length_a   1.000
_cell.length_b   1.000
_cell.length_c   1.000
_cell.angle_alpha   90.00
_cell.angle_beta   90.00
_cell.angle_gamma   90.00
#
_symmetry.space_group_name_H-M   'P 1'
#
loop_
_entity.id
_entity.type
_entity.pdbx_description
1 polymer ?
#
loop_
_entity_poly.entity_id
_entity_poly.type
_entity_poly.pdbx_seq_one_letter_code
_entity_poly.pdbx_strand_id
1 'polypeptide(L)'
;MLRDNVNLLKLIQLGLTFTDQKGNLPRFGANQQCVWQFNFREFNSNSDVHNPDSIELLKQSGVDFRKNEEIGIDSCVFGELFMSSGVVLNENVQWISFHGGYDFGYLLKLLTCRDLPQDEADFFKLLRTYFPTVYDIKYLIRFSNQNVHGGLNKIAELLQVPRVGPSHQAGSDSLLTSCIFWKLQQGFFNGPIDQNAGVLFGLGVDNGE
;
A
#
# COMPACT_ATOMS: atom_id res chain seq x y z
N MET A 1 10.77 -15.85 0.99
CA MET A 1 10.59 -15.07 -0.26
C MET A 1 10.22 -13.62 0.03
N LEU A 2 9.06 -13.29 0.61
CA LEU A 2 8.70 -11.89 0.92
C LEU A 2 9.75 -11.21 1.80
N ARG A 3 10.08 -11.80 2.96
CA ARG A 3 11.09 -11.29 3.89
C ARG A 3 12.42 -11.00 3.19
N ASP A 4 12.95 -11.99 2.49
CA ASP A 4 14.26 -11.91 1.85
C ASP A 4 14.28 -10.83 0.76
N ASN A 5 13.22 -10.75 -0.05
CA ASN A 5 13.07 -9.73 -1.08
C ASN A 5 12.96 -8.32 -0.47
N VAL A 6 12.13 -8.13 0.57
CA VAL A 6 11.99 -6.81 1.21
C VAL A 6 13.30 -6.38 1.87
N ASN A 7 14.03 -7.30 2.50
CA ASN A 7 15.31 -6.98 3.12
C ASN A 7 16.38 -6.64 2.08
N LEU A 8 16.41 -7.35 0.94
CA LEU A 8 17.40 -7.16 -0.12
C LEU A 8 17.12 -5.96 -1.03
N LEU A 9 15.86 -5.73 -1.39
CA LEU A 9 15.46 -4.73 -2.37
C LEU A 9 15.17 -3.38 -1.71
N LYS A 10 15.18 -2.32 -2.53
CA LYS A 10 14.94 -0.94 -2.09
C LYS A 10 13.56 -0.45 -2.53
N LEU A 11 12.91 0.31 -1.64
CA LEU A 11 11.65 0.98 -1.92
C LEU A 11 11.90 2.13 -2.91
N ILE A 12 11.09 2.21 -3.98
CA ILE A 12 11.24 3.24 -5.02
C ILE A 12 10.18 4.33 -4.87
N GLN A 13 8.93 3.94 -4.63
CA GLN A 13 7.80 4.86 -4.44
C GLN A 13 6.87 4.38 -3.32
N LEU A 14 6.23 5.32 -2.64
CA LEU A 14 5.13 5.09 -1.72
C LEU A 14 3.98 6.02 -2.07
N GLY A 15 2.77 5.48 -2.19
CA GLY A 15 1.55 6.24 -2.42
C GLY A 15 0.68 6.25 -1.17
N LEU A 16 0.30 7.42 -0.70
CA LEU A 16 -0.65 7.58 0.40
C LEU A 16 -1.85 8.40 -0.07
N THR A 17 -3.02 7.79 0.05
CA THR A 17 -4.32 8.43 -0.17
C THR A 17 -5.06 8.47 1.15
N PHE A 18 -5.39 9.68 1.62
CA PHE A 18 -6.16 9.87 2.85
C PHE A 18 -7.62 10.14 2.50
N THR A 19 -8.54 9.56 3.26
CA THR A 19 -9.98 9.84 3.14
C THR A 19 -10.62 10.00 4.52
N ASP A 20 -11.73 10.71 4.59
CA ASP A 20 -12.64 10.64 5.74
C ASP A 20 -13.44 9.31 5.75
N GLN A 21 -14.30 9.13 6.75
CA GLN A 21 -15.18 7.96 6.91
C GLN A 21 -16.24 7.79 5.81
N LYS A 22 -16.32 8.73 4.85
CA LYS A 22 -17.25 8.69 3.72
C LYS A 22 -16.50 8.55 2.38
N GLY A 23 -15.18 8.40 2.41
CA GLY A 23 -14.34 8.32 1.22
C GLY A 23 -14.02 9.66 0.56
N ASN A 24 -14.25 10.79 1.26
CA ASN A 24 -13.89 12.10 0.71
C ASN A 24 -12.39 12.36 0.87
N LEU A 25 -11.74 12.75 -0.22
CA LEU A 25 -10.33 13.19 -0.22
C LEU A 25 -10.16 14.55 0.49
N PRO A 26 -9.03 14.77 1.18
CA PRO A 26 -8.69 16.09 1.69
C PRO A 26 -8.58 17.09 0.53
N ARG A 27 -9.00 18.33 0.80
CA ARG A 27 -8.97 19.43 -0.16
C ARG A 27 -7.95 20.47 0.27
N PHE A 28 -7.09 20.88 -0.64
CA PHE A 28 -6.21 22.02 -0.49
C PHE A 28 -6.76 23.23 -1.28
N GLY A 29 -6.85 24.38 -0.61
CA GLY A 29 -7.36 25.61 -1.20
C GLY A 29 -8.78 25.49 -1.76
N ALA A 30 -9.01 26.08 -2.93
CA ALA A 30 -10.34 26.31 -3.49
C ALA A 30 -11.06 25.09 -4.08
N ASN A 31 -10.45 23.88 -4.09
CA ASN A 31 -11.08 22.55 -4.32
C ASN A 31 -10.10 21.44 -4.77
N GLN A 32 -8.79 21.60 -4.61
CA GLN A 32 -7.85 20.61 -5.15
C GLN A 32 -7.79 19.38 -4.22
N GLN A 33 -8.19 18.21 -4.73
CA GLN A 33 -8.06 16.95 -4.00
C GLN A 33 -6.58 16.54 -3.92
N CYS A 34 -6.18 16.03 -2.76
CA CYS A 34 -4.78 15.69 -2.50
C CYS A 34 -4.56 14.18 -2.41
N VAL A 35 -3.53 13.71 -3.11
CA VAL A 35 -2.96 12.37 -3.03
C VAL A 35 -1.44 12.55 -3.00
N TRP A 36 -0.75 11.77 -2.19
CA TRP A 36 0.70 11.89 -2.03
C TRP A 36 1.42 10.72 -2.70
N GLN A 37 2.45 11.05 -3.47
CA GLN A 37 3.40 10.10 -4.01
C GLN A 37 4.80 10.51 -3.58
N PHE A 38 5.40 9.70 -2.72
CA PHE A 38 6.78 9.86 -2.27
C PHE A 38 7.67 9.04 -3.20
N ASN A 39 8.76 9.65 -3.68
CA ASN A 39 9.76 9.00 -4.52
C ASN A 39 11.09 9.01 -3.77
N PHE A 40 11.71 7.84 -3.62
CA PHE A 40 12.88 7.62 -2.77
C PHE A 40 14.17 7.63 -3.59
N ARG A 41 15.26 8.12 -2.99
CA ARG A 41 16.55 8.33 -3.67
C ARG A 41 17.48 7.12 -3.68
N GLU A 42 17.21 6.14 -2.83
CA GLU A 42 18.18 5.10 -2.50
C GLU A 42 18.41 4.10 -3.63
N PHE A 43 17.43 3.92 -4.52
CA PHE A 43 17.52 2.94 -5.60
C PHE A 43 18.37 3.45 -6.76
N ASN A 44 19.39 2.68 -7.11
CA ASN A 44 20.27 2.90 -8.25
C ASN A 44 20.33 1.64 -9.13
N SER A 45 19.83 1.73 -10.36
CA SER A 45 19.73 0.59 -11.29
C SER A 45 21.07 -0.02 -11.72
N ASN A 46 22.19 0.67 -11.50
CA ASN A 46 23.52 0.18 -11.88
C ASN A 46 24.17 -0.69 -10.80
N SER A 47 23.70 -0.60 -9.55
CA SER A 47 24.35 -1.25 -8.41
C SER A 47 23.40 -2.09 -7.56
N ASP A 48 22.11 -1.75 -7.51
CA ASP A 48 21.15 -2.45 -6.67
C ASP A 48 20.56 -3.67 -7.36
N VAL A 49 20.30 -4.70 -6.55
CA VAL A 49 19.57 -5.89 -7.00
C VAL A 49 18.15 -5.47 -7.38
N HIS A 50 17.70 -5.91 -8.55
CA HIS A 50 16.36 -5.65 -9.04
C HIS A 50 15.95 -6.69 -10.09
N ASN A 51 14.65 -6.72 -10.39
CA ASN A 51 14.14 -7.43 -11.56
C ASN A 51 14.14 -6.46 -12.78
N PRO A 52 14.88 -6.75 -13.86
CA PRO A 52 14.96 -5.89 -15.04
C PRO A 52 13.59 -5.58 -15.67
N ASP A 53 12.69 -6.56 -15.74
CA ASP A 53 11.35 -6.38 -16.32
C ASP A 53 10.51 -5.43 -15.46
N SER A 54 10.67 -5.49 -14.13
CA SER A 54 9.99 -4.58 -13.21
C SER A 54 10.50 -3.15 -13.34
N ILE A 55 11.80 -2.95 -13.54
CA ILE A 55 12.38 -1.61 -13.75
C ILE A 55 11.95 -1.03 -15.10
N GLU A 56 11.93 -1.84 -16.15
CA GLU A 56 11.45 -1.40 -17.46
C GLU A 56 9.96 -1.03 -17.42
N LEU A 57 9.13 -1.83 -16.76
CA LEU A 57 7.72 -1.49 -16.53
C LEU A 57 7.56 -0.16 -15.79
N LEU A 58 8.35 0.10 -14.74
CA LEU A 58 8.28 1.35 -13.98
C LEU A 58 8.72 2.55 -14.83
N LYS A 59 9.76 2.40 -15.67
CA LYS A 59 10.17 3.44 -16.64
C LYS A 59 9.05 3.76 -17.62
N GLN A 60 8.44 2.73 -18.22
CA GLN A 60 7.31 2.88 -19.14
C GLN A 60 6.08 3.52 -18.47
N SER A 61 5.93 3.28 -17.17
CA SER A 61 4.87 3.87 -16.33
C SER A 61 5.18 5.31 -15.89
N GLY A 62 6.35 5.85 -16.23
CA GLY A 62 6.74 7.24 -16.00
C GLY A 62 7.58 7.51 -14.76
N VAL A 63 8.20 6.48 -14.16
CA VAL A 63 9.16 6.66 -13.06
C VAL A 63 10.49 7.18 -13.61
N ASP A 64 10.90 8.35 -13.14
CA ASP A 64 12.19 8.96 -13.47
C ASP A 64 13.23 8.61 -12.39
N PHE A 65 13.97 7.53 -12.62
CA PHE A 65 15.00 7.05 -11.70
C PHE A 65 16.16 8.03 -11.51
N ARG A 66 16.49 8.82 -12.55
CA ARG A 66 17.56 9.82 -12.45
C ARG A 66 17.12 10.97 -11.53
N LYS A 67 15.90 11.45 -11.72
CA LYS A 67 15.32 12.47 -10.84
C LYS A 67 15.20 11.97 -9.40
N ASN A 68 14.86 10.69 -9.19
CA ASN A 68 14.82 10.10 -7.86
C ASN A 68 16.22 10.10 -7.21
N GLU A 69 17.27 9.74 -7.92
CA GLU A 69 18.64 9.79 -7.41
C GLU A 69 19.09 11.23 -7.07
N GLU A 70 18.74 12.21 -7.92
CA GLU A 70 19.17 13.61 -7.77
C GLU A 70 18.41 14.35 -6.66
N ILE A 71 17.09 14.18 -6.56
CA ILE A 71 16.22 14.98 -5.67
C ILE A 71 15.17 14.16 -4.90
N GLY A 72 15.30 12.83 -4.89
CA GLY A 72 14.39 11.96 -4.17
C GLY A 72 14.48 12.12 -2.65
N ILE A 73 13.48 11.58 -1.96
CA ILE A 73 13.38 11.63 -0.52
C ILE A 73 14.36 10.62 0.08
N ASP A 74 15.03 11.01 1.16
CA ASP A 74 15.80 10.09 2.00
C ASP A 74 14.82 9.28 2.85
N SER A 75 14.86 7.95 2.71
CA SER A 75 13.98 7.00 3.37
C SER A 75 14.10 7.02 4.89
N CYS A 76 15.27 7.31 5.45
CA CYS A 76 15.47 7.46 6.89
C CYS A 76 14.79 8.73 7.40
N VAL A 77 14.97 9.85 6.70
CA VAL A 77 14.29 11.12 7.03
C VAL A 77 12.78 10.98 6.90
N PHE A 78 12.31 10.31 5.85
CA PHE A 78 10.89 10.00 5.69
C PHE A 78 10.39 9.14 6.86
N GLY A 79 11.12 8.09 7.24
CA GLY A 79 10.77 7.23 8.37
C GLY A 79 10.61 7.98 9.69
N GLU A 80 11.52 8.91 9.98
CA GLU A 80 11.45 9.77 11.18
C GLU A 80 10.18 10.65 11.19
N LEU A 81 9.91 11.35 10.08
CA LEU A 81 8.72 12.19 9.95
C LEU A 81 7.45 11.36 9.96
N PHE A 82 7.47 10.20 9.32
CA PHE A 82 6.34 9.31 9.21
C PHE A 82 5.98 8.69 10.57
N MET A 83 6.98 8.29 11.37
CA MET A 83 6.82 7.82 12.75
C MET A 83 6.09 8.83 13.65
N SER A 84 6.43 10.12 13.51
CA SER A 84 5.88 11.21 14.34
C SER A 84 4.61 11.87 13.77
N SER A 85 4.14 11.42 12.59
CA SER A 85 3.02 12.02 11.87
C SER A 85 1.63 11.76 12.49
N GLY A 86 1.52 10.76 13.36
CA GLY A 86 0.23 10.25 13.87
C GLY A 86 -0.52 9.34 12.89
N VAL A 87 0.05 9.02 11.72
CA VAL A 87 -0.55 8.11 10.73
C VAL A 87 -0.29 6.62 11.09
N VAL A 88 0.82 6.34 11.76
CA VAL A 88 1.17 5.02 12.32
C VAL A 88 1.02 5.03 13.83
N LEU A 89 0.98 3.86 14.46
CA LEU A 89 0.83 3.69 15.91
C LEU A 89 -0.45 4.37 16.46
N ASN A 90 -1.50 4.46 15.63
CA ASN A 90 -2.72 5.18 15.95
C ASN A 90 -3.96 4.33 15.66
N GLU A 91 -4.71 3.99 16.71
CA GLU A 91 -5.93 3.17 16.63
C GLU A 91 -7.08 3.87 15.89
N ASN A 92 -7.03 5.19 15.74
CA ASN A 92 -8.04 5.95 15.00
C ASN A 92 -7.81 5.92 13.48
N VAL A 93 -6.69 5.37 13.02
CA VAL A 93 -6.34 5.29 11.59
C VAL A 93 -6.61 3.89 11.08
N GLN A 94 -7.38 3.82 9.99
CA GLN A 94 -7.65 2.58 9.27
C GLN A 94 -6.83 2.52 7.99
N TRP A 95 -6.03 1.48 7.86
CA TRP A 95 -5.17 1.24 6.71
C TRP A 95 -5.87 0.37 5.69
N ILE A 96 -5.78 0.75 4.41
CA ILE A 96 -6.38 0.02 3.30
C ILE A 96 -5.26 -0.32 2.32
N SER A 97 -5.19 -1.58 1.92
CA SER A 97 -4.20 -2.07 0.94
C SER A 97 -4.85 -3.00 -0.08
N PHE A 98 -4.10 -3.35 -1.12
CA PHE A 98 -4.48 -4.39 -2.07
C PHE A 98 -3.33 -5.37 -2.24
N HIS A 99 -3.49 -6.60 -1.71
CA HIS A 99 -2.42 -7.59 -1.67
C HIS A 99 -1.16 -7.05 -0.94
N GLY A 100 -1.40 -6.48 0.25
CA GLY A 100 -0.50 -5.54 0.91
C GLY A 100 0.73 -6.14 1.60
N GLY A 101 0.99 -7.44 1.42
CA GLY A 101 2.09 -8.13 2.12
C GLY A 101 3.44 -7.44 1.92
N TYR A 102 3.82 -7.19 0.66
CA TYR A 102 5.07 -6.48 0.35
C TYR A 102 5.01 -5.02 0.80
N ASP A 103 3.87 -4.35 0.64
CA ASP A 103 3.69 -2.93 0.99
C ASP A 103 3.97 -2.71 2.49
N PHE A 104 3.32 -3.48 3.35
CA PHE A 104 3.54 -3.43 4.80
C PHE A 104 4.92 -3.96 5.20
N GLY A 105 5.48 -4.92 4.45
CA GLY A 105 6.86 -5.33 4.63
C GLY A 105 7.83 -4.16 4.47
N TYR A 106 7.74 -3.41 3.37
CA TYR A 106 8.59 -2.24 3.15
C TYR A 106 8.34 -1.14 4.19
N LEU A 107 7.08 -0.88 4.56
CA LEU A 107 6.76 0.11 5.59
C LEU A 107 7.33 -0.28 6.97
N LEU A 108 7.23 -1.55 7.36
CA LEU A 108 7.82 -2.02 8.63
C LEU A 108 9.35 -1.95 8.60
N LYS A 109 10.00 -2.35 7.50
CA LYS A 109 11.45 -2.18 7.33
C LYS A 109 11.86 -0.71 7.46
N LEU A 110 11.11 0.19 6.82
CA LEU A 110 11.34 1.63 6.85
C LEU A 110 11.16 2.21 8.27
N LEU A 111 10.09 1.84 8.97
CA LEU A 111 9.77 2.35 10.31
C LEU A 111 10.67 1.79 11.42
N THR A 112 11.09 0.53 11.29
CA THR A 112 11.93 -0.13 12.30
C THR A 112 13.42 0.04 12.03
N CYS A 113 13.79 0.47 10.82
CA CYS A 113 15.15 0.51 10.30
C CYS A 113 15.89 -0.83 10.49
N ARG A 114 15.14 -1.95 10.39
CA ARG A 114 15.64 -3.30 10.61
C ARG A 114 15.10 -4.24 9.54
N ASP A 115 15.83 -5.34 9.36
CA ASP A 115 15.33 -6.48 8.60
C ASP A 115 14.02 -7.00 9.20
N LEU A 116 13.13 -7.44 8.31
CA LEU A 116 11.87 -8.05 8.71
C LEU A 116 12.10 -9.30 9.59
N PRO A 117 11.21 -9.55 10.58
CA PRO A 117 11.29 -10.71 11.46
C PRO A 117 11.40 -12.02 10.68
N GLN A 118 12.10 -12.99 11.29
CA GLN A 118 12.22 -14.32 10.71
C GLN A 118 10.90 -15.10 10.79
N ASP A 119 10.19 -14.95 11.92
CA ASP A 119 8.94 -15.63 12.18
C ASP A 119 7.74 -14.78 11.75
N GLU A 120 6.78 -15.40 11.07
CA GLU A 120 5.57 -14.72 10.60
C GLU A 120 4.74 -14.14 11.75
N ALA A 121 4.69 -14.83 12.89
CA ALA A 121 4.00 -14.34 14.08
C ALA A 121 4.55 -13.00 14.58
N ASP A 122 5.88 -12.82 14.55
CA ASP A 122 6.54 -11.58 14.94
C ASP A 122 6.30 -10.48 13.90
N PHE A 123 6.25 -10.81 12.61
CA PHE A 123 5.82 -9.88 11.57
C PHE A 123 4.42 -9.34 11.85
N PHE A 124 3.44 -10.21 12.12
CA PHE A 124 2.08 -9.78 12.43
C PHE A 124 1.98 -9.02 13.76
N LYS A 125 2.82 -9.34 14.75
CA LYS A 125 2.91 -8.57 15.99
C LYS A 125 3.38 -7.13 15.72
N LEU A 126 4.40 -6.96 14.88
CA LEU A 126 4.85 -5.63 14.46
C LEU A 126 3.77 -4.93 13.63
N LEU A 127 3.16 -5.62 12.66
CA LEU A 127 2.08 -5.08 11.84
C LEU A 127 0.96 -4.50 12.71
N ARG A 128 0.45 -5.27 13.68
CA ARG A 128 -0.61 -4.83 14.60
C ARG A 128 -0.19 -3.67 15.51
N THR A 129 1.11 -3.57 15.82
CA THR A 129 1.62 -2.46 16.62
C THR A 129 1.60 -1.17 15.80
N TYR A 130 2.21 -1.18 14.62
CA TYR A 130 2.36 0.02 13.78
C TYR A 130 1.09 0.39 13.00
N PHE A 131 0.28 -0.60 12.66
CA PHE A 131 -0.94 -0.50 11.84
C PHE A 131 -2.09 -1.26 12.54
N PRO A 132 -2.71 -0.68 13.59
CA PRO A 132 -3.67 -1.40 14.42
C PRO A 132 -4.89 -1.92 13.67
N THR A 133 -5.34 -1.22 12.64
CA THR A 133 -6.47 -1.62 11.79
C THR A 133 -6.05 -1.61 10.33
N VAL A 134 -6.03 -2.78 9.69
CA VAL A 134 -5.64 -2.99 8.29
C VAL A 134 -6.71 -3.78 7.56
N TYR A 135 -7.08 -3.32 6.37
CA TYR A 135 -8.00 -3.98 5.46
C TYR A 135 -7.32 -4.27 4.12
N ASP A 136 -7.06 -5.55 3.85
CA ASP A 136 -6.57 -5.97 2.53
C ASP A 136 -7.76 -6.27 1.61
N ILE A 137 -8.00 -5.39 0.62
CA ILE A 137 -9.07 -5.54 -0.36
C ILE A 137 -9.00 -6.90 -1.06
N LYS A 138 -7.80 -7.40 -1.37
CA LYS A 138 -7.62 -8.67 -2.08
C LYS A 138 -8.11 -9.86 -1.24
N TYR A 139 -7.97 -9.76 0.08
CA TYR A 139 -8.54 -10.71 1.03
C TYR A 139 -10.06 -10.51 1.14
N LEU A 140 -10.52 -9.27 1.37
CA LEU A 140 -11.93 -8.95 1.59
C LEU A 140 -12.83 -9.38 0.43
N ILE A 141 -12.42 -9.21 -0.82
CA ILE A 141 -13.25 -9.58 -1.98
C ILE A 141 -13.60 -11.07 -2.03
N ARG A 142 -12.86 -11.96 -1.33
CA ARG A 142 -13.21 -13.39 -1.21
C ARG A 142 -14.56 -13.61 -0.55
N PHE A 143 -15.00 -12.68 0.28
CA PHE A 143 -16.26 -12.71 1.00
C PHE A 143 -17.36 -11.87 0.34
N SER A 144 -17.07 -11.29 -0.83
CA SER A 144 -18.08 -10.55 -1.58
C SER A 144 -19.02 -11.50 -2.31
N ASN A 145 -20.30 -11.12 -2.43
CA ASN A 145 -21.33 -11.93 -3.10
C ASN A 145 -21.16 -12.00 -4.64
N GLN A 146 -20.08 -11.43 -5.18
CA GLN A 146 -19.79 -11.40 -6.60
C GLN A 146 -18.46 -12.10 -6.87
N ASN A 147 -18.34 -12.78 -8.00
CA ASN A 147 -17.11 -13.48 -8.40
C ASN A 147 -16.03 -12.48 -8.88
N VAL A 148 -15.59 -11.59 -7.99
CA VAL A 148 -14.60 -10.55 -8.24
C VAL A 148 -13.20 -11.11 -8.00
N HIS A 149 -12.44 -11.29 -9.08
CA HIS A 149 -11.07 -11.78 -9.04
C HIS A 149 -10.18 -11.03 -10.05
N GLY A 150 -8.87 -11.20 -9.93
CA GLY A 150 -7.87 -10.50 -10.74
C GLY A 150 -7.05 -9.45 -9.99
N GLY A 151 -6.22 -8.70 -10.73
CA GLY A 151 -5.41 -7.61 -10.18
C GLY A 151 -6.21 -6.32 -9.97
N LEU A 152 -5.59 -5.32 -9.36
CA LEU A 152 -6.21 -4.04 -9.00
C LEU A 152 -6.96 -3.39 -10.18
N ASN A 153 -6.31 -3.28 -11.35
CA ASN A 153 -6.93 -2.72 -12.56
C ASN A 153 -8.16 -3.51 -13.01
N LYS A 154 -8.11 -4.85 -12.95
CA LYS A 154 -9.26 -5.67 -13.36
C LYS A 154 -10.45 -5.47 -12.44
N ILE A 155 -10.20 -5.34 -11.14
CA ILE A 155 -11.23 -5.10 -10.14
C ILE A 155 -11.82 -3.69 -10.31
N ALA A 156 -10.99 -2.69 -10.58
CA ALA A 156 -11.46 -1.35 -10.91
C ALA A 156 -12.43 -1.36 -12.11
N GLU A 157 -12.08 -2.05 -13.20
CA GLU A 157 -12.96 -2.21 -14.37
C GLU A 157 -14.30 -2.84 -14.02
N LEU A 158 -14.28 -3.96 -13.28
CA LEU A 158 -15.49 -4.69 -12.88
C LEU A 158 -16.41 -3.83 -12.00
N LEU A 159 -15.83 -3.02 -11.12
CA LEU A 159 -16.55 -2.12 -10.22
C LEU A 159 -16.87 -0.75 -10.84
N GLN A 160 -16.49 -0.54 -12.11
CA GLN A 160 -16.65 0.72 -12.85
C GLN A 160 -16.03 1.91 -12.11
N VAL A 161 -14.86 1.70 -11.51
CA VAL A 161 -14.08 2.73 -10.82
C VAL A 161 -13.02 3.26 -11.81
N PRO A 162 -13.10 4.53 -12.25
CA PRO A 162 -12.12 5.08 -13.16
C PRO A 162 -10.78 5.33 -12.44
N ARG A 163 -9.68 5.02 -13.12
CA ARG A 163 -8.33 5.37 -12.66
C ARG A 163 -8.05 6.85 -12.93
N VAL A 164 -7.41 7.50 -11.96
CA VAL A 164 -6.85 8.86 -12.10
C VAL A 164 -5.34 8.77 -11.93
N GLY A 165 -4.59 9.26 -12.93
CA GLY A 165 -3.14 9.16 -12.98
C GLY A 165 -2.63 7.88 -13.67
N PRO A 166 -1.30 7.73 -13.80
CA PRO A 166 -0.67 6.60 -14.49
C PRO A 166 -0.78 5.30 -13.70
N SER A 167 -1.06 4.19 -14.40
CA SER A 167 -0.99 2.84 -13.78
C SER A 167 0.44 2.52 -13.35
N HIS A 168 0.60 1.72 -12.30
CA HIS A 168 1.91 1.31 -11.76
C HIS A 168 2.76 2.45 -11.19
N GLN A 169 2.12 3.58 -10.84
CA GLN A 169 2.70 4.56 -9.94
C GLN A 169 1.94 4.55 -8.62
N ALA A 170 2.70 4.54 -7.52
CA ALA A 170 2.16 4.28 -6.19
C ALA A 170 1.04 5.26 -5.79
N GLY A 171 1.14 6.54 -6.16
CA GLY A 171 0.10 7.53 -5.90
C GLY A 171 -1.23 7.19 -6.56
N SER A 172 -1.22 6.93 -7.87
CA SER A 172 -2.42 6.54 -8.63
C SER A 172 -3.00 5.22 -8.15
N ASP A 173 -2.13 4.24 -7.85
CA ASP A 173 -2.54 2.93 -7.34
C ASP A 173 -3.17 3.04 -5.95
N SER A 174 -2.63 3.89 -5.06
CA SER A 174 -3.21 4.12 -3.73
C SER A 174 -4.60 4.79 -3.82
N LEU A 175 -4.79 5.70 -4.77
CA LEU A 175 -6.08 6.34 -4.99
C LEU A 175 -7.10 5.34 -5.54
N LEU A 176 -6.70 4.53 -6.52
CA LEU A 176 -7.57 3.50 -7.08
C LEU A 176 -7.97 2.46 -6.03
N THR A 177 -7.02 2.08 -5.17
CA THR A 177 -7.23 1.20 -4.02
C THR A 177 -8.30 1.77 -3.08
N SER A 178 -8.17 3.05 -2.69
CA SER A 178 -9.17 3.73 -1.86
C SER A 178 -10.56 3.76 -2.53
N CYS A 179 -10.63 4.15 -3.80
CA CYS A 179 -11.91 4.19 -4.53
C CYS A 179 -12.59 2.82 -4.63
N ILE A 180 -11.82 1.74 -4.86
CA ILE A 180 -12.34 0.37 -4.86
C ILE A 180 -12.89 0.01 -3.49
N PHE A 181 -12.14 0.28 -2.41
CA PHE A 181 -12.58 -0.04 -1.04
C PHE A 181 -13.94 0.59 -0.73
N TRP A 182 -14.09 1.89 -0.97
CA TRP A 182 -15.34 2.60 -0.73
C TRP A 182 -16.49 2.10 -1.61
N LYS A 183 -16.20 1.74 -2.87
CA LYS A 183 -17.19 1.13 -3.76
C LYS A 183 -17.67 -0.23 -3.25
N LEU A 184 -16.77 -1.05 -2.73
CA LEU A 184 -17.09 -2.35 -2.13
C LEU A 184 -17.90 -2.18 -0.84
N GLN A 185 -17.52 -1.24 0.02
CA GLN A 185 -18.22 -0.97 1.28
C GLN A 185 -19.66 -0.51 1.07
N GLN A 186 -19.95 0.25 0.01
CA GLN A 186 -21.30 0.78 -0.26
C GLN A 186 -22.29 -0.25 -0.83
N GLY A 187 -21.83 -1.38 -1.36
CA GLY A 187 -22.73 -2.27 -2.11
C GLY A 187 -22.38 -3.76 -2.16
N PHE A 188 -21.27 -4.20 -1.57
CA PHE A 188 -20.75 -5.56 -1.76
C PHE A 188 -20.56 -6.34 -0.46
N PHE A 189 -20.38 -5.65 0.67
CA PHE A 189 -20.24 -6.30 1.97
C PHE A 189 -21.55 -6.19 2.77
N ASN A 190 -22.14 -7.35 3.08
CA ASN A 190 -23.28 -7.45 4.01
C ASN A 190 -22.76 -7.83 5.40
N GLY A 191 -22.26 -6.86 6.17
CA GLY A 191 -21.81 -7.09 7.55
C GLY A 191 -20.61 -6.23 7.96
N PRO A 192 -20.20 -6.31 9.24
CA PRO A 192 -19.05 -5.57 9.75
C PRO A 192 -17.75 -6.10 9.13
N ILE A 193 -17.03 -5.24 8.42
CA ILE A 193 -15.72 -5.55 7.80
C ILE A 193 -14.66 -5.80 8.88
N ASP A 194 -14.89 -5.28 10.09
CA ASP A 194 -13.98 -5.34 11.25
C ASP A 194 -13.55 -6.77 11.62
N GLN A 195 -14.36 -7.80 11.33
CA GLN A 195 -14.01 -9.20 11.61
C GLN A 195 -12.83 -9.69 10.77
N ASN A 196 -12.54 -9.01 9.66
CA ASN A 196 -11.46 -9.34 8.73
C ASN A 196 -10.26 -8.38 8.85
N ALA A 197 -10.26 -7.50 9.88
CA ALA A 197 -9.17 -6.57 10.11
C ALA A 197 -7.87 -7.31 10.48
N GLY A 198 -6.74 -6.84 9.94
CA GLY A 198 -5.41 -7.34 10.26
C GLY A 198 -5.00 -8.62 9.54
N VAL A 199 -5.80 -9.10 8.56
CA VAL A 199 -5.45 -10.23 7.68
C VAL A 199 -4.94 -9.70 6.34
N LEU A 200 -3.79 -10.20 5.89
CA LEU A 200 -3.20 -9.85 4.59
C LEU A 200 -3.37 -11.02 3.63
N PHE A 201 -3.69 -10.73 2.37
CA PHE A 201 -3.91 -11.80 1.38
C PHE A 201 -2.61 -12.61 1.19
N GLY A 202 -2.72 -13.94 1.35
CA GLY A 202 -1.60 -14.86 1.15
C GLY A 202 -0.60 -14.92 2.30
N LEU A 203 -0.89 -14.32 3.46
CA LEU A 203 -0.07 -14.35 4.67
C LEU A 203 -0.93 -14.58 5.93
N GLY A 204 -0.35 -15.27 6.91
CA GLY A 204 -1.01 -15.60 8.17
C GLY A 204 -1.96 -16.79 8.09
N VAL A 205 -2.61 -17.09 9.22
CA VAL A 205 -3.55 -18.20 9.34
C VAL A 205 -4.90 -17.77 8.74
N ASP A 206 -5.23 -18.31 7.56
CA ASP A 206 -6.59 -18.30 7.02
C ASP A 206 -7.46 -19.06 8.04
N ASN A 207 -8.17 -18.33 8.92
CA ASN A 207 -9.16 -18.93 9.82
C ASN A 207 -10.49 -19.20 9.09
N GLY A 208 -10.50 -19.11 7.76
CA GLY A 208 -11.62 -19.50 6.91
C GLY A 208 -11.37 -20.90 6.35
N GLU A 209 -12.10 -21.86 6.92
CA GLU A 209 -12.48 -23.19 6.39
C GLU A 209 -11.83 -23.66 5.07
#